data_AF-A0A817GX42-F1
#
_entry.id   AF-A0A817GX42-F1
#
_cell.length_a   1.000
_cell.length_b   1.000
_cell.length_c   1.000
_cell.angle_alpha   90.00
_cell.angle_beta   90.00
_cell.angle_gamma   90.00
#
_symmetry.space_group_name_H-M   'P 1'
#
loop_
_entity.id
_entity.type
_entity.pdbx_description
1 polymer ?
#
loop_
_entity_poly.entity_id
_entity_poly.type
_entity_poly.pdbx_seq_one_letter_code
_entity_poly.pdbx_strand_id
1 'polypeptide(L)'
;MHSDVLFVSGNVINHPVLTSVHAQMRAIYNLTSLAAINGEDPYCLWDSSHCGIVQHESFFKRFHENSLEAYMFTYWDFNWRNEYPRWSINFILFQGKDVATVQPGDDEHQISIEIPKREKKHSIAVGKALVAHFAYMPQRRRGLTAANKSYIIDMYANISQGVCRASTKTVLL
;
A
#
# COMPACT_ATOMS: atom_id res chain seq x y z
N MET A 1 -21.05 -0.57 -2.91
CA MET A 1 -20.33 -0.35 -1.64
C MET A 1 -21.26 -0.77 -0.53
N HIS A 2 -20.79 -1.56 0.44
CA HIS A 2 -21.53 -1.77 1.69
C HIS A 2 -21.86 -0.40 2.28
N SER A 3 -23.05 -0.20 2.85
CA SER A 3 -23.49 1.12 3.39
C SER A 3 -22.53 1.69 4.43
N ASP A 4 -21.71 0.83 5.01
CA ASP A 4 -20.89 1.12 6.19
C ASP A 4 -19.43 1.38 5.84
N VAL A 5 -19.06 1.41 4.55
CA VAL A 5 -17.69 1.69 4.09
C VAL A 5 -17.59 3.11 3.54
N LEU A 6 -16.72 3.91 4.14
CA LEU A 6 -16.40 5.29 3.72
C LEU A 6 -15.48 5.32 2.50
N PHE A 7 -14.36 4.60 2.56
CA PHE A 7 -13.46 4.45 1.41
C PHE A 7 -12.87 3.05 1.32
N VAL A 8 -12.44 2.72 0.10
CA VAL A 8 -11.77 1.47 -0.23
C VAL A 8 -10.36 1.81 -0.73
N SER A 9 -9.34 1.33 -0.04
CA SER A 9 -7.95 1.36 -0.49
C SER A 9 -7.64 0.19 -1.41
N GLY A 10 -6.74 0.41 -2.36
CA GLY A 10 -6.07 -0.71 -3.04
C GLY A 10 -5.07 -1.42 -2.13
N ASN A 11 -4.52 -2.53 -2.63
CA ASN A 11 -3.41 -3.24 -2.02
C ASN A 11 -2.07 -2.59 -2.38
N VAL A 12 -1.62 -1.64 -1.58
CA VAL A 12 -0.48 -0.78 -1.89
C VAL A 12 0.82 -1.31 -1.25
N ILE A 13 1.82 -1.61 -2.08
CA ILE A 13 3.21 -1.82 -1.67
C ILE A 13 3.82 -0.49 -1.24
N ASN A 14 4.61 -0.49 -0.16
CA ASN A 14 5.16 0.73 0.47
C ASN A 14 4.04 1.64 1.00
N HIS A 15 3.12 1.04 1.76
CA HIS A 15 2.07 1.74 2.48
C HIS A 15 2.11 1.39 3.97
N PRO A 16 2.24 2.36 4.90
CA PRO A 16 2.58 2.13 6.30
C PRO A 16 1.79 1.02 6.98
N VAL A 17 0.47 1.02 6.81
CA VAL A 17 -0.40 0.02 7.43
C VAL A 17 -0.41 -1.30 6.64
N LEU A 18 -0.28 -1.27 5.32
CA LEU A 18 -0.34 -2.49 4.50
C LEU A 18 0.98 -3.24 4.51
N THR A 19 2.11 -2.56 4.71
CA THR A 19 3.40 -3.19 5.00
C THR A 19 3.23 -4.23 6.10
N SER A 20 2.49 -3.87 7.14
CA SER A 20 2.25 -4.72 8.29
C SER A 20 1.37 -5.95 7.94
N VAL A 21 0.35 -5.76 7.09
CA VAL A 21 -0.48 -6.85 6.56
C VAL A 21 0.36 -7.79 5.69
N HIS A 22 1.15 -7.24 4.75
CA HIS A 22 2.03 -8.00 3.88
C HIS A 22 3.08 -8.80 4.67
N ALA A 23 3.60 -8.21 5.75
CA ALA A 23 4.52 -8.86 6.66
C ALA A 23 3.85 -10.06 7.35
N GLN A 24 2.66 -9.90 7.95
CA GLN A 24 1.90 -11.01 8.55
C GLN A 24 1.59 -12.12 7.55
N MET A 25 1.36 -11.76 6.29
CA MET A 25 1.13 -12.70 5.19
C MET A 25 2.43 -13.31 4.62
N ARG A 26 3.59 -12.98 5.19
CA ARG A 26 4.93 -13.41 4.75
C ARG A 26 5.25 -13.02 3.31
N ALA A 27 4.64 -11.96 2.80
CA ALA A 27 4.89 -11.46 1.45
C ALA A 27 6.24 -10.74 1.34
N ILE A 28 6.71 -10.12 2.43
CA ILE A 28 7.96 -9.36 2.49
C ILE A 28 9.12 -10.27 2.91
N TYR A 29 10.22 -10.25 2.15
CA TYR A 29 11.46 -10.95 2.49
C TYR A 29 12.33 -10.11 3.42
N ASN A 30 13.18 -10.77 4.21
CA ASN A 30 14.24 -10.15 5.01
C ASN A 30 13.76 -9.13 6.08
N LEU A 31 12.48 -9.14 6.45
CA LEU A 31 12.00 -8.49 7.67
C LEU A 31 12.12 -9.47 8.82
N THR A 32 13.24 -9.41 9.54
CA THR A 32 13.57 -10.28 10.67
C THR A 32 12.68 -10.08 11.91
N SER A 33 11.81 -9.07 11.95
CA SER A 33 10.87 -8.80 13.05
C SER A 33 9.40 -8.82 12.57
N LEU A 34 8.81 -10.01 12.47
CA LEU A 34 7.43 -10.22 12.00
C LEU A 34 6.34 -10.21 13.09
N ALA A 35 6.66 -9.82 14.33
CA ALA A 35 5.88 -10.26 15.49
C ALA A 35 5.21 -9.17 16.37
N ALA A 36 5.23 -7.88 16.02
CA ALA A 36 4.71 -6.82 16.91
C ALA A 36 3.72 -5.84 16.24
N ILE A 37 2.92 -6.29 15.29
CA ILE A 37 2.01 -5.42 14.54
C ILE A 37 0.65 -5.32 15.24
N ASN A 38 0.50 -4.28 16.07
CA ASN A 38 -0.78 -3.67 16.46
C ASN A 38 -0.67 -2.19 16.09
N GLY A 39 -1.46 -1.69 15.14
CA GLY A 39 -1.31 -0.32 14.65
C GLY A 39 -0.03 -0.11 13.82
N GLU A 40 0.18 1.13 13.39
CA GLU A 40 1.34 1.57 12.59
C GLU A 40 2.65 0.99 13.16
N ASP A 41 3.21 -0.01 12.48
CA ASP A 41 4.39 -0.76 12.96
C ASP A 41 5.62 0.15 13.09
N PRO A 42 6.26 0.23 14.28
CA PRO A 42 7.37 1.15 14.56
C PRO A 42 8.68 0.86 13.81
N TYR A 43 8.82 -0.23 13.03
CA TYR A 43 10.11 -0.57 12.38
C TYR A 43 10.15 -0.43 10.86
N CYS A 44 9.01 -0.30 10.18
CA CYS A 44 8.96 0.00 8.74
C CYS A 44 7.91 1.05 8.36
N LEU A 45 8.12 2.23 8.92
CA LEU A 45 7.28 3.41 8.76
C LEU A 45 7.47 4.12 7.41
N TRP A 46 6.56 5.05 7.14
CA TRP A 46 6.57 6.01 6.03
C TRP A 46 7.86 6.83 5.90
N ASP A 47 8.77 6.82 6.87
CA ASP A 47 10.00 7.61 6.86
C ASP A 47 11.29 6.80 6.63
N SER A 48 11.24 5.46 6.73
CA SER A 48 12.38 4.57 6.53
C SER A 48 12.59 4.26 5.05
N SER A 49 13.64 4.84 4.45
CA SER A 49 14.02 4.55 3.06
C SER A 49 14.43 3.09 2.86
N HIS A 50 15.13 2.50 3.83
CA HIS A 50 15.49 1.08 3.80
C HIS A 50 14.26 0.19 3.70
N CYS A 51 13.22 0.45 4.51
CA CYS A 51 11.98 -0.30 4.45
C CYS A 51 11.21 -0.09 3.15
N GLY A 52 11.22 1.12 2.59
CA GLY A 52 10.67 1.37 1.26
C GLY A 52 11.37 0.49 0.21
N ILE A 53 12.70 0.45 0.23
CA ILE A 53 13.50 -0.38 -0.68
C ILE A 53 13.17 -1.87 -0.51
N VAL A 54 13.20 -2.40 0.72
CA VAL A 54 12.92 -3.82 1.01
C VAL A 54 11.54 -4.25 0.52
N GLN A 55 10.53 -3.38 0.62
CA GLN A 55 9.19 -3.66 0.12
C GLN A 55 9.14 -3.76 -1.41
N HIS A 56 9.79 -2.83 -2.12
CA HIS A 56 9.89 -2.89 -3.57
C HIS A 56 10.67 -4.13 -4.03
N GLU A 57 11.82 -4.42 -3.41
CA GLU A 57 12.63 -5.59 -3.73
C GLU A 57 11.89 -6.91 -3.46
N SER A 58 11.12 -6.98 -2.37
CA SER A 58 10.29 -8.14 -2.08
C SER A 58 9.22 -8.34 -3.14
N PHE A 59 8.56 -7.26 -3.57
CA PHE A 59 7.59 -7.32 -4.67
C PHE A 59 8.25 -7.82 -5.96
N PHE A 60 9.43 -7.28 -6.34
CA PHE A 60 10.14 -7.73 -7.53
C PHE A 60 10.51 -9.20 -7.46
N LYS A 61 11.03 -9.67 -6.33
CA LYS A 61 11.36 -11.08 -6.12
C LYS A 61 10.12 -11.98 -6.24
N ARG A 62 9.03 -11.63 -5.57
CA ARG A 62 7.75 -12.36 -5.66
C ARG A 62 7.20 -12.39 -7.08
N PHE A 63 7.30 -11.27 -7.81
CA PHE A 63 6.92 -11.19 -9.22
C PHE A 63 7.72 -12.18 -10.07
N HIS A 64 9.05 -12.19 -9.93
CA HIS A 64 9.93 -13.08 -10.70
C HIS A 64 9.76 -14.56 -10.34
N GLU A 65 9.42 -14.86 -9.09
CA GLU A 65 9.14 -16.23 -8.62
C GLU A 65 7.70 -16.68 -8.90
N ASN A 66 6.89 -15.85 -9.56
CA ASN A 66 5.47 -16.10 -9.81
C ASN A 66 4.70 -16.46 -8.51
N SER A 67 5.00 -15.74 -7.42
CA SER A 67 4.44 -15.96 -6.08
C SER A 67 3.73 -14.72 -5.51
N LEU A 68 3.07 -13.94 -6.37
CA LEU A 68 2.36 -12.71 -5.99
C LEU A 68 1.13 -12.99 -5.11
N GLU A 69 0.61 -14.21 -5.09
CA GLU A 69 -0.47 -14.64 -4.22
C GLU A 69 -0.17 -14.41 -2.73
N ALA A 70 1.11 -14.33 -2.35
CA ALA A 70 1.52 -13.97 -0.99
C ALA A 70 1.00 -12.59 -0.54
N TYR A 71 0.72 -11.68 -1.47
CA TYR A 71 0.14 -10.37 -1.16
C TYR A 71 -1.40 -10.36 -1.21
N MET A 72 -2.05 -11.41 -1.71
CA MET A 72 -3.47 -11.36 -2.07
C MET A 72 -4.37 -11.71 -0.88
N PHE A 73 -5.34 -10.85 -0.63
CA PHE A 73 -6.38 -11.03 0.39
C PHE A 73 -7.75 -10.56 -0.14
N THR A 74 -8.85 -11.01 0.47
CA THR A 74 -10.20 -10.57 0.06
C THR A 74 -10.40 -9.10 0.40
N TYR A 75 -10.39 -8.78 1.69
CA TYR A 75 -10.34 -7.41 2.20
C TYR A 75 -9.72 -7.39 3.60
N TRP A 76 -9.21 -6.23 4.00
CA TRP A 76 -8.83 -5.92 5.38
C TRP A 76 -9.63 -4.73 5.88
N ASP A 77 -10.25 -4.86 7.04
CA ASP A 77 -10.92 -3.77 7.75
C ASP A 77 -9.98 -3.20 8.80
N PHE A 78 -9.61 -1.94 8.65
CA PHE A 78 -8.63 -1.29 9.52
C PHE A 78 -9.26 -0.62 10.74
N ASN A 79 -10.57 -0.36 10.69
CA ASN A 79 -11.29 0.32 11.77
C ASN A 79 -11.63 -0.63 12.91
N TRP A 80 -11.77 -1.93 12.64
CA TRP A 80 -12.12 -2.93 13.65
C TRP A 80 -11.05 -3.15 14.74
N ARG A 81 -9.76 -3.02 14.41
CA ARG A 81 -8.67 -3.35 15.35
C ARG A 81 -7.98 -2.14 15.99
N ASN A 82 -7.86 -1.03 15.27
CA ASN A 82 -6.98 0.09 15.66
C ASN A 82 -7.72 1.44 15.74
N GLU A 83 -9.05 1.43 15.92
CA GLU A 83 -9.87 2.63 16.17
C GLU A 83 -9.61 3.80 15.19
N TYR A 84 -9.84 3.59 13.89
CA TYR A 84 -9.66 4.63 12.85
C TYR A 84 -8.19 5.08 12.72
N PRO A 85 -7.26 4.18 12.33
CA PRO A 85 -5.85 4.54 12.17
C PRO A 85 -5.64 5.52 11.02
N ARG A 86 -4.58 6.33 11.09
CA ARG A 86 -4.21 7.20 9.98
C ARG A 86 -3.85 6.33 8.77
N TRP A 87 -4.47 6.61 7.64
CA TRP A 87 -4.28 5.87 6.40
C TRP A 87 -3.69 6.78 5.34
N SER A 88 -2.69 6.27 4.62
CA SER A 88 -2.09 7.01 3.51
C SER A 88 -2.97 6.89 2.27
N ILE A 89 -3.46 8.01 1.75
CA ILE A 89 -4.50 8.03 0.69
C ILE A 89 -3.92 7.83 -0.72
N ASN A 90 -2.84 7.05 -0.86
CA ASN A 90 -2.10 6.93 -2.13
C ASN A 90 -2.93 6.34 -3.27
N PHE A 91 -3.83 5.41 -2.95
CA PHE A 91 -4.72 4.78 -3.92
C PHE A 91 -6.02 4.34 -3.24
N ILE A 92 -7.01 5.23 -3.27
CA ILE A 92 -8.31 5.03 -2.63
C ILE A 92 -9.47 5.33 -3.58
N LEU A 93 -10.63 4.77 -3.26
CA LEU A 93 -11.91 5.05 -3.88
C LEU A 93 -12.92 5.44 -2.80
N PHE A 94 -13.63 6.53 -3.01
CA PHE A 94 -14.66 7.06 -2.12
C PHE A 94 -15.81 7.66 -2.95
N GLN A 95 -16.95 7.96 -2.31
CA GLN A 95 -18.01 8.74 -2.96
C GLN A 95 -17.79 10.22 -2.64
N GLY A 96 -17.97 11.10 -3.63
CA GLY A 96 -17.73 12.54 -3.43
C GLY A 96 -18.51 13.14 -2.26
N LYS A 97 -19.74 12.68 -2.01
CA LYS A 97 -20.56 13.11 -0.87
C LYS A 97 -19.94 12.79 0.50
N ASP A 98 -19.15 11.72 0.60
CA ASP A 98 -18.56 11.27 1.86
C ASP A 98 -17.33 12.11 2.26
N VAL A 99 -16.76 12.88 1.33
CA VAL A 99 -15.59 13.75 1.57
C VAL A 99 -15.88 15.23 1.26
N ALA A 100 -17.15 15.59 1.06
CA ALA A 100 -17.54 16.94 0.65
C ALA A 100 -17.16 18.03 1.68
N THR A 101 -16.92 17.65 2.94
CA THR A 101 -16.55 18.57 4.02
C THR A 101 -15.06 18.66 4.28
N VAL A 102 -14.22 17.89 3.56
CA VAL A 102 -12.76 17.92 3.72
C VAL A 102 -12.24 19.32 3.42
N GLN A 103 -11.46 19.87 4.34
CA GLN A 103 -10.83 21.18 4.20
C GLN A 103 -9.36 21.03 3.75
N PRO A 104 -8.77 22.06 3.12
CA PRO A 104 -7.34 22.08 2.86
C PRO A 104 -6.53 21.86 4.16
N GLY A 105 -5.51 21.01 4.11
CA GLY A 105 -4.71 20.64 5.28
C GLY A 105 -4.23 19.20 5.21
N ASP A 106 -4.30 18.49 6.34
CA ASP A 106 -4.03 17.05 6.42
C ASP A 106 -5.28 16.28 6.01
N ASP A 107 -5.46 16.12 4.70
CA ASP A 107 -6.56 15.37 4.10
C ASP A 107 -6.52 13.88 4.47
N GLU A 108 -5.33 13.29 4.57
CA GLU A 108 -5.12 11.93 5.10
C GLU A 108 -5.72 11.78 6.51
N HIS A 109 -5.43 12.71 7.43
CA HIS A 109 -6.03 12.69 8.77
C HIS A 109 -7.56 12.82 8.73
N GLN A 110 -8.08 13.79 7.97
CA GLN A 110 -9.53 14.02 7.87
C GLN A 110 -10.27 12.81 7.29
N ILE A 111 -9.78 12.26 6.18
CA ILE A 111 -10.43 11.17 5.43
C ILE A 111 -10.30 9.83 6.15
N SER A 112 -9.18 9.57 6.83
CA SER A 112 -8.93 8.26 7.46
C SER A 112 -9.32 8.17 8.94
N ILE A 113 -9.36 9.31 9.64
CA ILE A 113 -9.64 9.35 11.07
C ILE A 113 -10.95 10.09 11.34
N GLU A 114 -11.01 11.39 11.05
CA GLU A 114 -12.08 12.25 11.57
C GLU A 114 -13.46 11.93 10.98
N ILE A 115 -13.54 11.88 9.65
CA ILE A 115 -14.79 11.59 8.93
C ILE A 115 -15.30 10.19 9.29
N PRO A 116 -14.51 9.11 9.14
CA PRO A 116 -15.03 7.78 9.44
C PRO A 116 -15.39 7.63 10.92
N LYS A 117 -14.67 8.27 11.86
CA LYS A 117 -15.03 8.28 13.29
C LYS A 117 -16.34 9.01 13.56
N ARG A 118 -16.57 10.16 12.93
CA ARG A 118 -17.81 10.94 13.07
C ARG A 118 -19.01 10.20 12.48
N GLU A 119 -18.85 9.64 11.29
CA GLU A 119 -19.90 8.93 10.55
C GLU A 119 -20.06 7.47 11.00
N LYS A 120 -19.18 6.98 11.89
CA LYS A 120 -19.09 5.57 12.33
C LYS A 120 -19.00 4.59 11.15
N LYS A 121 -18.23 4.96 10.13
CA LYS A 121 -18.02 4.18 8.91
C LYS A 121 -16.62 3.58 8.85
N HIS A 122 -16.50 2.44 8.22
CA HIS A 122 -15.27 1.68 8.06
C HIS A 122 -14.48 2.11 6.83
N SER A 123 -13.20 1.82 6.85
CA SER A 123 -12.25 1.98 5.76
C SER A 123 -11.57 0.64 5.56
N ILE A 124 -11.60 0.16 4.32
CA ILE A 124 -11.12 -1.19 4.00
C ILE A 124 -10.08 -1.15 2.90
N ALA A 125 -9.21 -2.15 2.81
CA ALA A 125 -8.39 -2.40 1.63
C ALA A 125 -8.88 -3.66 0.92
N VAL A 126 -8.82 -3.66 -0.40
CA VAL A 126 -9.09 -4.86 -1.22
C VAL A 126 -7.79 -5.41 -1.79
N GLY A 127 -7.58 -6.72 -1.70
CA GLY A 127 -6.27 -7.32 -1.91
C GLY A 127 -6.00 -7.86 -3.32
N LYS A 128 -7.02 -7.91 -4.20
CA LYS A 128 -6.93 -8.59 -5.51
C LYS A 128 -6.04 -7.90 -6.55
N ALA A 129 -5.72 -6.62 -6.37
CA ALA A 129 -4.90 -5.85 -7.29
C ALA A 129 -3.83 -5.10 -6.52
N LEU A 130 -2.57 -5.22 -6.96
CA LEU A 130 -1.42 -4.56 -6.35
C LEU A 130 -1.15 -3.20 -6.99
N VAL A 131 -0.85 -2.22 -6.15
CA VAL A 131 -0.38 -0.89 -6.54
C VAL A 131 0.95 -0.64 -5.83
N ALA A 132 1.87 0.05 -6.49
CA ALA A 132 3.13 0.46 -5.86
C ALA A 132 3.13 1.96 -5.59
N HIS A 133 3.29 2.35 -4.32
CA HIS A 133 3.61 3.72 -3.98
C HIS A 133 5.14 3.88 -3.95
N PHE A 134 5.70 4.74 -4.80
CA PHE A 134 7.15 4.79 -4.99
C PHE A 134 7.93 5.19 -3.73
N ALA A 135 7.62 6.36 -3.15
CA ALA A 135 8.29 6.80 -1.94
C ALA A 135 7.60 7.99 -1.29
N TYR A 136 7.54 7.98 0.03
CA TYR A 136 7.12 9.15 0.82
C TYR A 136 8.17 10.25 0.80
N MET A 137 7.77 11.46 1.18
CA MET A 137 8.69 12.60 1.28
C MET A 137 9.91 12.31 2.18
N PRO A 138 9.78 11.75 3.41
CA PRO A 138 10.96 11.52 4.23
C PRO A 138 11.82 10.39 3.69
N GLN A 139 11.26 9.31 3.14
CA GLN A 139 12.05 8.27 2.47
C GLN A 139 12.94 8.89 1.37
N ARG A 140 12.37 9.80 0.56
CA ARG A 140 13.13 10.53 -0.48
C ARG A 140 14.23 11.42 0.07
N ARG A 141 14.05 12.02 1.25
CA ARG A 141 15.02 12.89 1.92
C ARG A 141 16.03 12.15 2.80
N ARG A 142 15.68 10.97 3.31
CA ARG A 142 16.41 10.23 4.35
C ARG A 142 16.87 8.86 3.86
N GLY A 143 17.68 8.85 2.81
CA GLY A 143 18.45 7.65 2.43
C GLY A 143 18.01 6.94 1.15
N LEU A 144 16.92 7.35 0.49
CA LEU A 144 16.66 6.87 -0.86
C LEU A 144 17.58 7.59 -1.86
N THR A 145 18.75 6.99 -2.11
CA THR A 145 19.79 7.54 -2.99
C THR A 145 19.34 7.59 -4.45
N ALA A 146 20.05 8.35 -5.29
CA ALA A 146 19.80 8.36 -6.73
C ALA A 146 19.94 6.97 -7.36
N ALA A 147 20.92 6.18 -6.90
CA ALA A 147 21.12 4.80 -7.34
C ALA A 147 19.92 3.91 -7.00
N ASN A 148 19.41 3.98 -5.75
CA ASN A 148 18.22 3.20 -5.36
C ASN A 148 16.98 3.62 -6.16
N LYS A 149 16.81 4.93 -6.40
CA LYS A 149 15.69 5.43 -7.21
C LYS A 149 15.73 4.88 -8.64
N SER A 150 16.89 4.99 -9.31
CA SER A 150 17.07 4.46 -10.65
C SER A 150 16.76 2.97 -10.69
N TYR A 151 17.40 2.20 -9.80
CA TYR A 151 17.20 0.76 -9.72
C TYR A 151 15.71 0.36 -9.59
N ILE A 152 14.97 0.97 -8.65
CA ILE A 152 13.55 0.66 -8.45
C ILE A 152 12.71 1.02 -9.69
N ILE A 153 12.96 2.18 -10.30
CA ILE A 153 12.26 2.61 -11.52
C ILE A 153 12.56 1.67 -12.68
N ASP A 154 13.83 1.30 -12.87
CA ASP A 154 14.28 0.40 -13.93
C ASP A 154 13.64 -1.00 -13.79
N MET A 155 13.52 -1.51 -12.56
CA MET A 155 12.83 -2.76 -12.28
C MET A 155 11.34 -2.70 -12.62
N TYR A 156 10.64 -1.64 -12.23
CA TYR A 156 9.23 -1.45 -12.62
C TYR A 156 9.06 -1.30 -14.13
N ALA A 157 9.96 -0.58 -14.80
CA ALA A 157 9.95 -0.44 -16.25
C ALA A 157 10.14 -1.78 -16.95
N ASN A 158 11.08 -2.60 -16.48
CA ASN A 158 11.33 -3.95 -17.01
C ASN A 158 10.11 -4.87 -16.83
N ILE A 159 9.51 -4.87 -15.64
CA ILE A 159 8.27 -5.63 -15.38
C ILE A 159 7.15 -5.17 -16.32
N SER A 160 6.92 -3.86 -16.43
CA SER A 160 5.88 -3.30 -17.30
C SER A 160 6.07 -3.70 -18.76
N GLN A 161 7.29 -3.59 -19.28
CA GLN A 161 7.60 -4.01 -20.66
C GLN A 161 7.36 -5.51 -20.86
N GLY A 162 7.76 -6.35 -19.89
CA GLY A 162 7.52 -7.79 -19.92
C GLY A 162 6.03 -8.14 -19.99
N VAL A 163 5.22 -7.51 -19.13
CA VAL A 163 3.76 -7.71 -19.09
C VAL A 163 3.11 -7.26 -20.40
N CYS A 164 3.42 -6.05 -20.90
CA CYS A 164 2.86 -5.55 -22.16
C CYS A 164 3.21 -6.44 -23.37
N ARG A 165 4.43 -6.97 -23.41
CA ARG A 165 4.85 -7.92 -24.47
C ARG A 165 4.14 -9.27 -24.36
N ALA A 166 3.86 -9.74 -23.15
CA ALA A 166 3.09 -10.97 -22.96
C ALA A 166 1.62 -10.77 -23.40
N SER A 167 1.00 -9.65 -23.01
CA SER A 167 -0.39 -9.33 -23.38
C SER A 167 -0.60 -9.16 -24.88
N THR A 168 0.40 -8.68 -25.62
CA THR A 168 0.34 -8.57 -27.10
C THR A 168 0.49 -9.92 -27.80
N LYS A 169 1.16 -10.91 -27.19
CA LYS A 169 1.27 -12.27 -27.75
C LYS A 169 0.00 -13.12 -27.55
N THR A 170 -0.84 -12.78 -26.56
CA THR A 170 -2.12 -13.46 -26.31
C THR A 170 -3.24 -13.03 -27.27
N VAL A 171 -3.00 -12.04 -28.14
CA VAL A 171 -3.91 -11.64 -29.22
C VAL A 171 -3.46 -12.26 -30.54
N LEU A 172 -3.52 -13.59 -30.64
CA LEU A 172 -3.52 -14.31 -31.91
C LEU A 172 -4.70 -15.30 -31.84
N LEU A 173 -5.66 -15.02 -32.71
CA LEU A 173 -6.93 -15.70 -33.04
C LEU A 173 -7.08 -17.16 -32.59
#